data_AF-A0A7W8SWA7-F1
#
_entry.id   AF-A0A7W8SWA7-F1
#
_cell.length_a   1.000
_cell.length_b   1.000
_cell.length_c   1.000
_cell.angle_alpha   90.00
_cell.angle_beta   90.00
_cell.angle_gamma   90.00
#
_symmetry.space_group_name_H-M   'P 1'
#
loop_
_entity.id
_entity.type
_entity.pdbx_description
1 polymer ?
#
loop_
_entity_poly.entity_id
_entity_poly.type
_entity_poly.pdbx_seq_one_letter_code
_entity_poly.pdbx_strand_id
1 'polypeptide(L)'
;MLDGIQNTRAVAENRLADQTDFAQRDQPLIPAMRRLLVGNPDINVEITVDYGLADVVADRFDAGVRLGGEIARDMIAVRIGPDIPMAIVGSPEYFRDSPMATSPAQLIDHRAINLRLPTSGTVNAWRLKRGGREARIRVDGQLVLNTIDLILDAALDGHGLAYLCRSTRSSTVSTPSGS
;
A
#
# COMPACT_ATOMS: atom_id res chain seq x y z
N MET A 1 -15.60 -24.58 50.40
CA MET A 1 -14.69 -23.41 50.44
C MET A 1 -13.65 -23.66 49.36
N LEU A 2 -14.00 -23.61 48.07
CA LEU A 2 -14.07 -22.39 47.23
C LEU A 2 -12.87 -21.47 47.51
N ASP A 3 -11.82 -21.51 46.69
CA ASP A 3 -11.65 -20.63 45.50
C ASP A 3 -10.17 -20.55 45.08
N GLY A 4 -9.93 -20.37 43.77
CA GLY A 4 -8.68 -19.77 43.32
C GLY A 4 -7.98 -20.36 42.08
N ILE A 5 -8.71 -20.97 41.12
CA ILE A 5 -8.17 -21.03 39.75
C ILE A 5 -8.16 -19.59 39.24
N GLN A 6 -6.98 -18.97 39.26
CA GLN A 6 -6.79 -17.68 38.62
C GLN A 6 -7.10 -17.85 37.14
N ASN A 7 -8.23 -17.27 36.76
CA ASN A 7 -8.72 -17.15 35.40
C ASN A 7 -7.80 -16.19 34.63
N THR A 8 -6.65 -16.67 34.18
CA THR A 8 -5.82 -15.95 33.22
C THR A 8 -6.51 -16.03 31.86
N ARG A 9 -7.50 -15.16 31.63
CA ARG A 9 -7.94 -14.85 30.27
C ARG A 9 -6.75 -14.21 29.57
N ALA A 10 -6.05 -14.97 28.74
CA ALA A 10 -5.10 -14.41 27.80
C ALA A 10 -5.84 -13.37 26.96
N VAL A 11 -5.49 -12.10 27.13
CA VAL A 11 -5.90 -11.05 26.20
C VAL A 11 -5.10 -11.33 24.93
N ALA A 12 -5.78 -11.68 23.83
CA ALA A 12 -5.12 -11.78 22.54
C ALA A 12 -4.78 -10.35 22.09
N GLU A 13 -3.55 -9.92 22.34
CA GLU A 13 -2.98 -8.69 21.79
C GLU A 13 -2.69 -8.93 20.30
N ASN A 14 -3.70 -8.80 19.45
CA ASN A 14 -3.55 -9.12 18.03
C ASN A 14 -2.92 -7.93 17.29
N ARG A 15 -1.59 -7.98 17.12
CA ARG A 15 -0.79 -6.95 16.46
C ARG A 15 -0.63 -7.29 14.98
N LEU A 16 -0.95 -6.34 14.11
CA LEU A 16 -0.87 -6.49 12.66
C LEU A 16 0.12 -5.49 12.06
N ALA A 17 1.10 -6.02 11.32
CA ALA A 17 2.02 -5.22 10.52
C ALA A 17 1.47 -5.05 9.10
N ASP A 18 1.40 -3.81 8.63
CA ASP A 18 1.02 -3.49 7.28
C ASP A 18 2.20 -2.88 6.52
N GLN A 19 2.63 -3.61 5.48
CA GLN A 19 3.73 -3.22 4.61
C GLN A 19 3.21 -2.76 3.24
N THR A 20 1.89 -2.55 3.11
CA THR A 20 1.27 -2.09 1.87
C THR A 20 1.09 -0.58 1.90
N ASP A 21 1.84 0.10 1.04
CA ASP A 21 1.81 1.55 0.84
C ASP A 21 0.53 2.01 0.10
N PHE A 22 -0.63 1.47 0.45
CA PHE A 22 -1.88 2.05 -0.01
C PHE A 22 -2.12 3.27 0.83
N ALA A 23 -1.88 4.45 0.24
CA ALA A 23 -2.46 5.72 0.67
C ALA A 23 -3.78 5.40 1.38
N GLN A 24 -3.84 5.70 2.68
CA GLN A 24 -4.71 5.08 3.70
C GLN A 24 -6.22 5.01 3.38
N ARG A 25 -6.63 5.57 2.27
CA ARG A 25 -7.98 5.75 1.77
C ARG A 25 -8.62 4.50 1.16
N ASP A 26 -7.85 3.57 0.60
CA ASP A 26 -8.40 2.42 -0.17
C ASP A 26 -8.09 1.04 0.41
N GLN A 27 -7.58 0.99 1.64
CA GLN A 27 -7.12 -0.25 2.21
C GLN A 27 -8.28 -1.18 2.59
N PRO A 28 -8.26 -2.48 2.18
CA PRO A 28 -9.29 -3.45 2.57
C PRO A 28 -9.28 -3.75 4.08
N LEU A 29 -8.23 -3.34 4.79
CA LEU A 29 -7.99 -3.64 6.18
C LEU A 29 -9.05 -3.02 7.10
N ILE A 30 -9.33 -1.72 7.01
CA ILE A 30 -10.31 -1.06 7.89
C ILE A 30 -11.73 -1.63 7.72
N PRO A 31 -12.26 -1.85 6.50
CA PRO A 31 -13.53 -2.55 6.32
C PRO A 31 -13.54 -3.97 6.90
N ALA A 32 -12.44 -4.72 6.78
CA ALA A 32 -12.32 -6.05 7.38
C ALA A 32 -12.31 -5.98 8.92
N MET A 33 -11.59 -5.02 9.49
CA MET A 33 -11.54 -4.77 10.95
C MET A 33 -12.91 -4.42 11.49
N ARG A 34 -13.70 -3.61 10.77
CA ARG A 34 -15.08 -3.32 11.17
C ARG A 34 -15.91 -4.60 11.34
N ARG A 35 -15.77 -5.58 10.44
CA ARG A 35 -16.50 -6.86 10.54
C ARG A 35 -15.97 -7.71 11.69
N LEU A 36 -14.65 -7.74 11.90
CA LEU A 36 -14.00 -8.52 12.96
C LEU A 36 -14.39 -8.00 14.35
N LEU A 37 -14.24 -6.69 14.59
CA LEU A 37 -14.42 -6.09 15.92
C LEU A 37 -15.88 -6.10 16.37
N VAL A 38 -16.84 -5.94 15.46
CA VAL A 38 -18.27 -6.02 15.79
C VAL A 38 -18.66 -7.41 16.33
N GLY A 39 -18.06 -8.47 15.81
CA GLY A 39 -18.33 -9.84 16.25
C GLY A 39 -17.50 -10.31 17.45
N ASN A 40 -16.48 -9.55 17.85
CA ASN A 40 -15.48 -9.97 18.83
C ASN A 40 -15.06 -8.79 19.74
N PRO A 41 -15.92 -8.37 20.68
CA PRO A 41 -15.70 -7.17 21.50
C PRO A 41 -14.52 -7.29 22.48
N ASP A 42 -14.10 -8.52 22.80
CA ASP A 42 -12.96 -8.79 23.69
C ASP A 42 -11.59 -8.73 22.95
N ILE A 43 -11.58 -8.51 21.63
CA ILE A 43 -10.35 -8.42 20.83
C ILE A 43 -9.85 -6.97 20.76
N ASN A 44 -8.58 -6.77 21.11
CA ASN A 44 -7.85 -5.54 20.83
C ASN A 44 -6.96 -5.72 19.60
N VAL A 45 -6.93 -4.72 18.72
CA VAL A 45 -6.12 -4.73 17.50
C VAL A 45 -5.20 -3.52 17.47
N GLU A 46 -3.91 -3.75 17.30
CA GLU A 46 -2.91 -2.73 17.02
C GLU A 46 -2.46 -2.88 15.56
N ILE A 47 -2.47 -1.80 14.79
CA ILE A 47 -1.99 -1.79 13.40
C ILE A 47 -0.77 -0.88 13.32
N THR A 48 0.36 -1.43 12.87
CA THR A 48 1.57 -0.67 12.55
C THR A 48 1.77 -0.64 11.05
N VAL A 49 1.85 0.54 10.47
CA VAL A 49 2.25 0.73 9.07
C VAL A 49 3.72 1.09 9.06
N ASP A 50 4.55 0.17 8.56
CA ASP A 50 5.99 0.40 8.42
C ASP A 50 6.43 -0.02 7.01
N TYR A 51 7.14 0.89 6.36
CA TYR A 51 7.70 0.70 5.02
C TYR A 51 8.99 -0.14 5.05
N GLY A 52 9.65 -0.22 6.22
CA GLY A 52 10.73 -1.15 6.52
C GLY A 52 10.20 -2.54 6.86
N LEU A 53 11.07 -3.55 6.77
CA LEU A 53 10.72 -4.89 7.21
C LEU A 53 10.62 -4.85 8.74
N ALA A 54 9.46 -4.49 9.28
CA ALA A 54 9.05 -5.04 10.56
C ALA A 54 9.14 -6.56 10.37
N ASP A 55 10.08 -7.20 11.05
CA ASP A 55 10.18 -8.64 11.05
C ASP A 55 8.99 -9.08 11.90
N VAL A 56 7.88 -9.39 11.21
CA VAL A 56 6.60 -9.79 11.81
C VAL A 56 6.82 -10.82 12.92
N VAL A 57 7.82 -11.70 12.76
CA VAL A 57 8.18 -12.71 13.76
C VAL A 57 9.04 -12.13 14.88
N ALA A 58 10.11 -11.38 14.57
CA ALA A 58 10.98 -10.82 15.60
C ALA A 58 10.31 -9.72 16.45
N ASP A 59 9.40 -8.96 15.84
CA ASP A 59 8.69 -7.82 16.45
C ASP A 59 7.35 -8.23 17.11
N ARG A 60 7.06 -9.54 17.16
CA ARG A 60 5.87 -10.14 17.80
C ARG A 60 4.55 -9.63 17.21
N PHE A 61 4.46 -9.58 15.89
CA PHE A 61 3.19 -9.41 15.19
C PHE A 61 2.54 -10.77 14.95
N ASP A 62 1.22 -10.83 15.04
CA ASP A 62 0.44 -12.05 14.78
C ASP A 62 0.16 -12.25 13.28
N ALA A 63 0.16 -11.16 12.51
CA ALA A 63 -0.09 -11.19 11.07
C ALA A 63 0.60 -10.04 10.32
N GLY A 64 0.88 -10.28 9.03
CA GLY A 64 1.43 -9.29 8.10
C GLY A 64 0.58 -9.13 6.83
N VAL A 65 0.41 -7.90 6.36
CA VAL A 65 -0.22 -7.59 5.06
C VAL A 65 0.85 -7.16 4.06
N ARG A 66 0.89 -7.81 2.89
CA ARG A 66 1.93 -7.59 1.85
C ARG A 66 1.35 -7.50 0.44
N LEU A 67 2.02 -6.72 -0.40
CA LEU A 67 1.72 -6.58 -1.82
C LEU A 67 2.52 -7.59 -2.65
N GLY A 68 1.84 -8.59 -3.20
CA GLY A 68 2.50 -9.64 -3.98
C GLY A 68 3.06 -10.75 -3.09
N GLY A 69 2.93 -11.98 -3.58
CA GLY A 69 2.97 -13.22 -2.80
C GLY A 69 4.34 -13.70 -2.31
N GLU A 70 5.24 -12.81 -1.91
CA GLU A 70 6.46 -13.22 -1.19
C GLU A 70 6.14 -13.42 0.30
N ILE A 71 5.88 -14.68 0.62
CA ILE A 71 5.51 -15.18 1.95
C ILE A 71 6.74 -15.82 2.57
N ALA A 72 7.03 -15.54 3.84
CA ALA A 72 8.10 -16.24 4.56
C ALA A 72 7.79 -17.74 4.61
N ARG A 73 8.84 -18.59 4.63
CA ARG A 73 8.64 -20.03 4.86
C ARG A 73 7.87 -20.18 6.17
N ASP A 74 6.85 -21.04 6.17
CA ASP A 74 5.96 -21.34 7.30
C ASP A 74 4.77 -20.38 7.56
N MET A 75 4.51 -19.39 6.71
CA MET A 75 3.30 -18.56 6.80
C MET A 75 2.20 -19.01 5.82
N ILE A 76 0.92 -18.95 6.27
CA ILE A 76 -0.26 -19.15 5.41
C ILE A 76 -0.73 -17.77 4.92
N ALA A 77 -0.79 -17.57 3.60
CA ALA A 77 -1.34 -16.34 3.03
C ALA A 77 -2.79 -16.50 2.59
N VAL A 78 -3.61 -15.50 2.92
CA VAL A 78 -4.99 -15.38 2.49
C VAL A 78 -5.14 -14.12 1.64
N ARG A 79 -5.77 -14.24 0.47
CA ARG A 79 -6.09 -13.08 -0.37
C ARG A 79 -7.21 -12.28 0.29
N ILE A 80 -6.92 -11.02 0.65
CA ILE A 80 -7.87 -10.12 1.32
C ILE A 80 -8.52 -9.08 0.37
N GLY A 81 -8.13 -9.05 -0.90
CA GLY A 81 -8.64 -8.08 -1.88
C GLY A 81 -8.34 -8.45 -3.33
N PRO A 82 -8.93 -7.71 -4.30
CA PRO A 82 -8.60 -7.86 -5.71
C PRO A 82 -7.17 -7.38 -6.00
N ASP A 83 -6.69 -7.68 -7.21
CA ASP A 83 -5.43 -7.10 -7.69
C ASP A 83 -5.58 -5.58 -7.80
N ILE A 84 -4.52 -4.87 -7.40
CA ILE A 84 -4.58 -3.42 -7.28
C ILE A 84 -3.99 -2.79 -8.55
N PRO A 85 -4.81 -2.06 -9.34
CA PRO A 85 -4.36 -1.51 -10.60
C PRO A 85 -3.33 -0.41 -10.37
N MET A 86 -2.22 -0.45 -11.10
CA MET A 86 -1.20 0.60 -11.08
C MET A 86 -1.36 1.52 -12.30
N ALA A 87 -1.01 2.79 -12.13
CA ALA A 87 -1.04 3.81 -13.17
C ALA A 87 0.23 4.66 -13.13
N ILE A 88 0.65 5.14 -14.31
CA ILE A 88 1.63 6.22 -14.42
C ILE A 88 0.84 7.52 -14.46
N VAL A 89 1.16 8.44 -13.57
CA VAL A 89 0.45 9.72 -13.38
C VAL A 89 1.44 10.89 -13.41
N GLY A 90 0.96 12.06 -13.80
CA GLY A 90 1.70 13.32 -13.74
C GLY A 90 0.73 14.49 -13.72
N SER A 91 1.17 15.67 -13.25
CA SER A 91 0.30 16.85 -13.24
C SER A 91 0.05 17.40 -14.65
N PRO A 92 -1.07 18.10 -14.88
CA PRO A 92 -1.30 18.81 -16.13
C PRO A 92 -0.19 19.83 -16.46
N GLU A 93 0.44 20.41 -15.45
CA GLU A 93 1.56 21.34 -15.60
C GLU A 93 2.79 20.66 -16.16
N TYR A 94 3.15 19.49 -15.65
CA TYR A 94 4.26 18.70 -16.19
C TYR A 94 4.10 18.41 -17.69
N PHE A 95 2.87 18.10 -18.12
CA PHE A 95 2.57 17.77 -19.51
C PHE A 95 2.58 18.98 -20.47
N ARG A 96 2.72 20.23 -19.98
CA ARG A 96 2.87 21.40 -20.86
C ARG A 96 4.20 21.36 -21.62
N ASP A 97 5.26 20.94 -20.95
CA ASP A 97 6.62 20.90 -21.50
C ASP A 97 7.08 19.48 -21.86
N SER A 98 6.32 18.45 -21.47
CA SER A 98 6.64 17.04 -21.68
C SER A 98 5.42 16.30 -22.23
N PRO A 99 5.30 16.13 -23.56
CA PRO A 99 4.14 15.47 -24.17
C PRO A 99 3.90 14.07 -23.62
N MET A 100 2.63 13.65 -23.51
CA MET A 100 2.25 12.37 -22.93
C MET A 100 2.87 11.19 -23.71
N ALA A 101 3.55 10.28 -23.00
CA ALA A 101 4.05 9.04 -23.59
C ALA A 101 2.90 8.15 -24.12
N THR A 102 2.98 7.81 -25.40
CA THR A 102 2.07 6.91 -26.12
C THR A 102 2.59 5.47 -26.18
N SER A 103 3.84 5.24 -25.77
CA SER A 103 4.43 3.91 -25.68
C SER A 103 5.36 3.79 -24.46
N PRO A 104 5.58 2.57 -23.92
CA PRO A 104 6.52 2.35 -22.83
C PRO A 104 7.94 2.85 -23.10
N ALA A 105 8.39 2.82 -24.36
CA ALA A 105 9.74 3.24 -24.73
C ALA A 105 9.94 4.75 -24.54
N GLN A 106 8.91 5.57 -24.77
CA GLN A 106 8.95 7.02 -24.60
C GLN A 106 9.06 7.44 -23.12
N LEU A 107 8.87 6.52 -22.18
CA LEU A 107 9.02 6.83 -20.76
C LEU A 107 10.47 7.19 -20.39
N ILE A 108 11.46 6.78 -21.20
CA ILE A 108 12.86 7.15 -20.98
C ILE A 108 13.11 8.65 -21.12
N ASP A 109 12.25 9.36 -21.86
CA ASP A 109 12.35 10.81 -22.08
C ASP A 109 11.68 11.63 -20.98
N HIS A 110 11.09 10.96 -19.97
CA HIS A 110 10.40 11.59 -18.87
C HIS A 110 11.21 11.52 -17.57
N ARG A 111 10.96 12.49 -16.68
CA ARG A 111 11.50 12.51 -15.32
C ARG A 111 10.63 11.63 -14.43
N ALA A 112 11.18 10.55 -13.88
CA ALA A 112 10.47 9.75 -12.90
C ALA A 112 10.60 10.29 -11.47
N ILE A 113 9.53 10.13 -10.69
CA ILE A 113 9.52 10.21 -9.24
C ILE A 113 9.46 8.78 -8.73
N ASN A 114 10.57 8.33 -8.14
CA ASN A 114 10.82 6.93 -7.88
C ASN A 114 10.61 6.58 -6.39
N LEU A 115 9.97 5.43 -6.14
CA LEU A 115 9.85 4.87 -4.80
C LEU A 115 11.08 4.01 -4.47
N ARG A 116 11.80 4.33 -3.40
CA ARG A 116 12.76 3.44 -2.77
C ARG A 116 12.03 2.56 -1.79
N LEU A 117 12.08 1.25 -2.03
CA LEU A 117 11.53 0.24 -1.14
C LEU A 117 12.40 0.18 0.11
N PRO A 118 11.90 0.53 1.30
CA PRO A 118 12.76 0.66 2.48
C PRO A 118 13.26 -0.70 3.00
N THR A 119 12.55 -1.79 2.70
CA THR A 119 12.96 -3.17 3.05
C THR A 119 14.20 -3.65 2.27
N SER A 120 14.23 -3.45 0.96
CA SER A 120 15.33 -3.91 0.10
C SER A 120 16.35 -2.83 -0.23
N GLY A 121 16.03 -1.56 0.07
CA GLY A 121 16.79 -0.40 -0.37
C GLY A 121 16.73 -0.16 -1.89
N THR A 122 16.04 -1.02 -2.66
CA THR A 122 15.99 -0.93 -4.13
C THR A 122 14.94 0.06 -4.60
N VAL A 123 15.18 0.71 -5.74
CA VAL A 123 14.14 1.50 -6.42
C VAL A 123 13.11 0.56 -7.06
N ASN A 124 11.84 0.81 -6.79
CA ASN A 124 10.71 0.07 -7.33
C ASN A 124 10.66 0.21 -8.85
N ALA A 125 10.76 -0.93 -9.56
CA ALA A 125 10.65 -0.94 -11.01
C ALA A 125 9.18 -0.84 -11.45
N TRP A 126 8.91 -0.05 -12.49
CA TRP A 126 7.54 0.10 -12.98
C TRP A 126 7.16 -1.13 -13.79
N ARG A 127 6.06 -1.79 -13.39
CA ARG A 127 5.54 -2.98 -14.06
C ARG A 127 4.45 -2.57 -15.05
N LEU A 128 4.74 -2.76 -16.33
CA LEU A 128 3.79 -2.51 -17.41
C LEU A 128 3.31 -3.84 -17.98
N LYS A 129 1.99 -4.00 -18.06
CA LYS A 129 1.36 -5.22 -18.58
C LYS A 129 0.55 -4.91 -19.83
N ARG A 130 0.82 -5.60 -20.95
CA ARG A 130 0.05 -5.51 -22.19
C ARG A 130 -0.14 -6.89 -22.80
N GLY A 131 -1.39 -7.31 -23.03
CA GLY A 131 -1.70 -8.57 -23.71
C GLY A 131 -1.03 -9.80 -23.09
N GLY A 132 -0.98 -9.90 -21.76
CA GLY A 132 -0.35 -11.01 -21.04
C GLY A 132 1.17 -10.92 -20.88
N ARG A 133 1.85 -9.96 -21.55
CA ARG A 133 3.28 -9.72 -21.38
C ARG A 133 3.51 -8.65 -20.32
N GLU A 134 4.39 -8.94 -19.35
CA GLU A 134 4.87 -7.97 -18.37
C GLU A 134 6.26 -7.49 -18.77
N ALA A 135 6.47 -6.17 -18.72
CA ALA A 135 7.77 -5.53 -18.83
C ALA A 135 8.05 -4.77 -17.53
N ARG A 136 9.30 -4.87 -17.06
CA ARG A 136 9.82 -4.05 -15.98
C ARG A 136 10.71 -2.99 -16.58
N ILE A 137 10.35 -1.73 -16.36
CA ILE A 137 11.15 -0.61 -16.83
C ILE A 137 11.67 0.16 -15.63
N ARG A 138 12.87 0.70 -15.79
CA ARG A 138 13.43 1.72 -14.91
C ARG A 138 13.44 3.01 -15.70
N VAL A 139 12.88 4.04 -15.09
CA VAL A 139 12.86 5.39 -15.63
C VAL A 139 13.63 6.23 -14.63
N ASP A 140 14.60 6.98 -15.14
CA ASP A 140 15.47 7.80 -14.31
C ASP A 140 14.79 9.14 -13.99
N GLY A 141 15.19 9.74 -12.87
CA GLY A 141 14.66 11.03 -12.45
C GLY A 141 15.31 11.51 -11.16
N GLN A 142 15.05 12.77 -10.83
CA GLN A 142 15.75 13.48 -9.76
C GLN A 142 15.26 13.08 -8.36
N LEU A 143 14.01 12.63 -8.25
CA LEU A 143 13.39 12.33 -6.97
C LEU A 143 13.34 10.83 -6.73
N VAL A 144 13.93 10.42 -5.60
CA VAL A 144 13.78 9.08 -5.04
C VAL A 144 13.31 9.23 -3.60
N LEU A 145 12.07 8.82 -3.33
CA LEU A 145 11.35 9.02 -2.08
C LEU A 145 10.95 7.66 -1.49
N ASN A 146 10.59 7.61 -0.21
CA ASN A 146 10.30 6.36 0.49
C ASN A 146 8.83 6.20 0.93
N THR A 147 7.95 7.12 0.54
CA THR A 147 6.51 7.09 0.87
C THR A 147 5.68 7.49 -0.35
N ILE A 148 4.52 6.87 -0.61
CA ILE A 148 3.64 7.28 -1.70
C ILE A 148 3.08 8.70 -1.51
N ASP A 149 2.80 9.16 -0.29
CA ASP A 149 2.25 10.51 -0.08
C ASP A 149 3.18 11.60 -0.63
N LEU A 150 4.48 11.56 -0.29
CA LEU A 150 5.47 12.48 -0.86
C LEU A 150 5.62 12.34 -2.39
N ILE A 151 5.46 11.13 -2.93
CA ILE A 151 5.51 10.90 -4.39
C ILE A 151 4.30 11.53 -5.07
N LEU A 152 3.11 11.41 -4.47
CA LEU A 152 1.89 11.99 -4.97
C LEU A 152 1.98 13.52 -4.96
N ASP A 153 2.40 14.12 -3.85
CA ASP A 153 2.59 15.56 -3.74
C ASP A 153 3.59 16.06 -4.79
N ALA A 154 4.74 15.40 -4.93
CA ALA A 154 5.72 15.76 -5.95
C ALA A 154 5.19 15.61 -7.39
N ALA A 155 4.34 14.62 -7.65
CA ALA A 155 3.71 14.45 -8.96
C ALA A 155 2.68 15.54 -9.25
N LEU A 156 1.91 15.96 -8.24
CA LEU A 156 0.95 17.07 -8.33
C LEU A 156 1.66 18.42 -8.55
N ASP A 157 2.81 18.61 -7.91
CA ASP A 157 3.68 19.79 -8.08
C ASP A 157 4.49 19.78 -9.39
N GLY A 158 4.30 18.77 -10.24
CA GLY A 158 4.87 18.73 -11.60
C GLY A 158 6.36 18.37 -11.66
N HIS A 159 6.91 17.73 -10.64
CA HIS A 159 8.30 17.29 -10.64
C HIS A 159 8.60 16.13 -11.60
N GLY A 160 7.57 15.41 -12.06
CA GLY A 160 7.75 14.24 -12.91
C GLY A 160 6.52 13.36 -13.02
N LEU A 161 6.75 12.17 -13.58
CA LEU A 161 5.80 11.07 -13.61
C LEU A 161 6.00 10.14 -12.41
N ALA A 162 4.91 9.71 -11.79
CA ALA A 162 4.90 8.76 -10.70
C ALA A 162 4.18 7.47 -11.08
N TYR A 163 4.60 6.34 -10.52
CA TYR A 163 3.94 5.04 -10.68
C TYR A 163 3.21 4.65 -9.41
N LEU A 164 1.90 4.90 -9.39
CA LEU A 164 1.06 4.84 -8.20
C LEU A 164 -0.12 3.88 -8.39
N CYS A 165 -0.67 3.41 -7.27
CA CYS A 165 -1.95 2.71 -7.26
C CYS A 165 -3.05 3.62 -7.80
N ARG A 166 -3.89 3.10 -8.69
CA ARG A 166 -5.12 3.76 -9.11
C ARG A 166 -6.21 3.46 -8.09
N SER A 167 -6.65 4.50 -7.38
CA SER A 167 -7.86 4.44 -6.55
C SER A 167 -9.08 4.05 -7.42
N THR A 168 -9.84 3.04 -6.98
CA THR A 168 -11.03 2.55 -7.69
C THR A 168 -12.34 3.04 -7.09
N ARG A 169 -12.34 3.89 -6.06
CA ARG A 169 -13.59 4.38 -5.46
C ARG A 169 -14.12 5.63 -6.14
N SER A 170 -15.25 5.48 -6.83
CA SER A 170 -16.23 6.55 -7.03
C SER A 170 -16.63 7.08 -5.65
N SER A 171 -16.29 8.32 -5.34
CA SER A 171 -16.77 8.99 -4.14
C SER A 171 -18.29 9.20 -4.23
N THR A 172 -19.07 8.29 -3.67
CA THR A 172 -20.41 8.64 -3.18
C THR A 172 -20.26 9.03 -1.72
N VAL A 173 -19.87 10.29 -1.50
CA VAL A 173 -20.19 10.96 -0.24
C VAL A 173 -21.62 11.43 -0.41
N SER A 174 -22.57 10.67 0.13
CA SER A 174 -23.89 11.21 0.42
C SER A 174 -23.71 12.22 1.54
N THR A 175 -23.73 13.51 1.22
CA THR A 175 -23.99 14.55 2.21
C THR A 175 -25.31 14.21 2.92
N PRO A 176 -25.37 14.22 4.26
CA PRO A 176 -26.65 14.20 4.93
C PRO A 176 -27.36 15.50 4.58
N SER A 177 -28.44 15.39 3.81
CA SER A 177 -29.45 16.44 3.73
C SER A 177 -30.21 16.46 5.05
N GLY A 178 -30.11 17.58 5.77
CA GLY A 178 -30.90 17.91 6.96
C GLY A 178 -30.10 18.89 7.82
N SER A 179 -30.58 20.08 8.17
CA SER A 179 -31.94 20.63 8.20
C SER A 179 -31.90 22.15 8.07
#